data_AF-A0A087DBY0-F1
#
_entry.id   AF-A0A087DBY0-F1
#
_cell.length_a   1.000
_cell.length_b   1.000
_cell.length_c   1.000
_cell.angle_alpha   90.00
_cell.angle_beta   90.00
_cell.angle_gamma   90.00
#
_symmetry.space_group_name_H-M   'P 1'
#
loop_
_entity.id
_entity.type
_entity.pdbx_description
1 polymer ?
#
loop_
_entity_poly.entity_id
_entity_poly.type
_entity_poly.pdbx_seq_one_letter_code
_entity_poly.pdbx_strand_id
1 'polypeptide(L)'
;MPLRYPARMSNDAYIHNGEINDYVRRNLAEQAAAKAYACKNLITRIRTEQPFCFSLHTALELYAIERPAHCKLPSSDFYITVRKQQHRSSIRNVSYQTWSQPYETYAFPNGLVCMHPIDTWIQYAQHLSLTELVVLGEAIIRRFGYSIDSFRYKLTAFHRVTGRKRCEEALKLMQQSDSVQETRARLALLRFGLSNPVMHYSITNPQGNTYIVDMAYPDRKVAIEYDGDHHRRFRNQYVRDQRKRRELRALGWIVIEVFAEDLKNEAGQRAFANNVASALQVPLIGTPQKQFCALVDPKLRVNARRGERRRYNAHAGKRP
;
A
#
# COMPACT_ATOMS: atom_id res chain seq x y z
N MET A 1 7.24 -12.11 23.57
CA MET A 1 5.86 -11.74 23.98
C MET A 1 4.94 -11.95 22.79
N PRO A 2 3.78 -12.61 22.95
CA PRO A 2 2.79 -12.66 21.89
C PRO A 2 2.32 -11.23 21.59
N LEU A 3 2.37 -10.82 20.32
CA LEU A 3 1.76 -9.58 19.86
C LEU A 3 0.30 -9.62 20.30
N ARG A 4 -0.08 -8.77 21.27
CA ARG A 4 -1.49 -8.56 21.61
C ARG A 4 -2.16 -8.01 20.35
N TYR A 5 -3.02 -8.82 19.75
CA TYR A 5 -3.89 -8.40 18.67
C TYR A 5 -4.77 -7.24 19.17
N PRO A 6 -4.93 -6.15 18.39
CA PRO A 6 -5.83 -5.08 18.79
C PRO A 6 -7.23 -5.68 18.97
N ALA A 7 -7.74 -5.52 20.20
CA ALA A 7 -9.08 -5.90 20.58
C ALA A 7 -10.09 -5.05 19.80
N ARG A 8 -11.09 -5.74 19.24
CA ARG A 8 -12.32 -5.22 18.60
C ARG A 8 -12.11 -4.12 17.55
N MET A 9 -12.64 -4.41 16.37
CA MET A 9 -12.94 -3.44 15.33
C MET A 9 -13.89 -2.37 15.90
N SER A 10 -13.31 -1.31 16.49
CA SER A 10 -14.04 -0.08 16.78
C SER A 10 -14.23 0.64 15.46
N ASN A 11 -15.48 0.76 15.02
CA ASN A 11 -15.89 1.45 13.80
C ASN A 11 -15.70 2.98 13.86
N ASP A 12 -15.16 3.50 14.96
CA ASP A 12 -15.16 4.92 15.28
C ASP A 12 -13.74 5.45 15.43
N ALA A 13 -13.16 5.91 14.32
CA ALA A 13 -12.24 7.05 14.25
C ALA A 13 -11.87 7.28 12.77
N TYR A 14 -11.86 8.56 12.35
CA TYR A 14 -11.73 9.08 10.99
C TYR A 14 -13.02 9.07 10.16
N ILE A 15 -13.95 9.95 10.53
CA ILE A 15 -15.02 10.40 9.63
C ILE A 15 -14.37 11.40 8.65
N HIS A 16 -13.80 10.86 7.57
CA HIS A 16 -13.63 11.63 6.34
C HIS A 16 -13.97 10.72 5.16
N ASN A 17 -14.79 11.21 4.23
CA ASN A 17 -15.35 10.47 3.09
C ASN A 17 -16.29 9.29 3.43
N GLY A 18 -17.12 9.43 4.47
CA GLY A 18 -17.94 8.35 5.05
C GLY A 18 -18.69 7.46 4.05
N GLU A 19 -19.39 8.02 3.06
CA GLU A 19 -20.22 7.21 2.14
C GLU A 19 -19.41 6.39 1.12
N ILE A 20 -18.30 6.92 0.59
CA ILE A 20 -17.48 6.22 -0.43
C ILE A 20 -16.57 5.20 0.23
N ASN A 21 -15.94 5.57 1.35
CA ASN A 21 -15.16 4.64 2.15
C ASN A 21 -16.04 3.48 2.62
N ASP A 22 -17.28 3.74 3.02
CA ASP A 22 -18.26 2.70 3.34
C ASP A 22 -18.64 1.85 2.12
N TYR A 23 -18.86 2.44 0.94
CA TYR A 23 -19.19 1.68 -0.27
C TYR A 23 -18.05 0.75 -0.70
N VAL A 24 -16.81 1.26 -0.77
CA VAL A 24 -15.63 0.46 -1.11
C VAL A 24 -15.43 -0.65 -0.07
N ARG A 25 -15.55 -0.33 1.22
CA ARG A 25 -15.48 -1.32 2.31
C ARG A 25 -16.58 -2.38 2.20
N ARG A 26 -17.82 -2.01 1.88
CA ARG A 26 -18.94 -2.95 1.66
C ARG A 26 -18.67 -3.87 0.47
N ASN A 27 -18.23 -3.32 -0.66
CA ASN A 27 -17.86 -4.11 -1.83
C ASN A 27 -16.73 -5.10 -1.51
N LEU A 28 -15.68 -4.65 -0.82
CA LEU A 28 -14.60 -5.54 -0.37
C LEU A 28 -15.09 -6.60 0.63
N ALA A 29 -16.04 -6.28 1.50
CA ALA A 29 -16.62 -7.24 2.44
C ALA A 29 -17.49 -8.30 1.72
N GLU A 30 -18.27 -7.90 0.71
CA GLU A 30 -19.03 -8.82 -0.14
C GLU A 30 -18.09 -9.75 -0.92
N GLN A 31 -17.02 -9.20 -1.50
CA GLN A 31 -15.97 -9.98 -2.15
C GLN A 31 -15.30 -10.95 -1.18
N ALA A 32 -15.01 -10.52 0.06
CA ALA A 32 -14.43 -11.37 1.10
C ALA A 32 -15.37 -12.53 1.48
N ALA A 33 -16.67 -12.27 1.60
CA ALA A 33 -17.68 -13.29 1.89
C ALA A 33 -17.79 -14.31 0.75
N ALA A 34 -17.87 -13.84 -0.49
CA ALA A 34 -17.86 -14.70 -1.68
C ALA A 34 -16.58 -15.53 -1.75
N LYS A 35 -15.42 -14.92 -1.44
CA LYS A 35 -14.15 -15.63 -1.42
C LYS A 35 -14.10 -16.68 -0.32
N ALA A 36 -14.62 -16.38 0.86
CA ALA A 36 -14.68 -17.31 1.98
C ALA A 36 -15.53 -18.54 1.62
N TYR A 37 -16.67 -18.34 0.98
CA TYR A 37 -17.49 -19.44 0.46
C TYR A 37 -16.73 -20.29 -0.57
N ALA A 38 -16.07 -19.65 -1.54
CA ALA A 38 -15.27 -20.36 -2.54
C ALA A 38 -14.10 -21.15 -1.92
N CYS A 39 -13.45 -20.60 -0.89
CA CYS A 39 -12.37 -21.28 -0.17
C CYS A 39 -12.88 -22.50 0.61
N LYS A 40 -14.04 -22.40 1.26
CA LYS A 40 -14.67 -23.56 1.93
C LYS A 40 -14.95 -24.71 0.96
N ASN A 41 -15.48 -24.39 -0.22
CA ASN A 41 -15.71 -25.39 -1.27
C ASN A 41 -14.42 -25.98 -1.82
N LEU A 42 -13.31 -25.23 -1.82
CA LEU A 42 -12.03 -25.78 -2.21
C LEU A 42 -11.48 -26.76 -1.17
N ILE A 43 -11.60 -26.45 0.12
CA ILE A 43 -11.09 -27.31 1.20
C ILE A 43 -11.67 -28.72 1.12
N THR A 44 -12.95 -28.89 0.78
CA THR A 44 -13.58 -30.22 0.67
C THR A 44 -12.97 -31.09 -0.43
N ARG A 45 -12.28 -30.47 -1.40
CA ARG A 45 -11.58 -31.13 -2.52
C ARG A 45 -10.11 -31.40 -2.22
N ILE A 46 -9.56 -30.76 -1.18
CA ILE A 46 -8.18 -30.99 -0.75
C ILE A 46 -8.15 -32.28 0.07
N ARG A 47 -7.38 -33.27 -0.39
CA ARG A 47 -7.24 -34.59 0.26
C ARG A 47 -5.93 -34.76 1.03
N THR A 48 -5.17 -33.69 1.22
CA THR A 48 -3.90 -33.76 1.95
C THR A 48 -4.11 -33.57 3.45
N GLU A 49 -3.42 -34.37 4.26
CA GLU A 49 -3.29 -34.18 5.70
C GLU A 49 -2.23 -33.12 6.06
N GLN A 50 -1.45 -32.67 5.06
CA GLN A 50 -0.41 -31.69 5.29
C GLN A 50 -0.99 -30.31 5.59
N PRO A 51 -0.45 -29.59 6.59
CA PRO A 51 -0.93 -28.26 6.91
C PRO A 51 -0.65 -27.31 5.75
N PHE A 52 -1.68 -26.56 5.37
CA PHE A 52 -1.61 -25.49 4.38
C PHE A 52 -2.33 -24.25 4.90
N CYS A 53 -2.09 -23.11 4.26
CA CYS A 53 -2.88 -21.91 4.49
C CYS A 53 -3.10 -21.16 3.19
N PHE A 54 -4.21 -20.44 3.09
CA PHE A 54 -4.42 -19.48 2.02
C PHE A 54 -3.44 -18.31 2.17
N SER A 55 -2.87 -17.84 1.07
CA SER A 55 -1.92 -16.73 1.08
C SER A 55 -2.14 -15.80 -0.12
N LEU A 56 -1.29 -14.78 -0.25
CA LEU A 56 -1.29 -13.84 -1.38
C LEU A 56 -2.69 -13.32 -1.70
N HIS A 57 -3.13 -13.38 -2.96
CA HIS A 57 -4.38 -12.77 -3.38
C HIS A 57 -5.59 -13.36 -2.67
N THR A 58 -5.56 -14.66 -2.33
CA THR A 58 -6.65 -15.28 -1.57
C THR A 58 -6.69 -14.76 -0.14
N ALA A 59 -5.55 -14.60 0.51
CA ALA A 59 -5.52 -14.00 1.84
C ALA A 59 -5.97 -12.53 1.81
N LEU A 60 -5.52 -11.72 0.83
CA LEU A 60 -5.96 -10.32 0.72
C LEU A 60 -7.46 -10.20 0.54
N GLU A 61 -8.07 -11.01 -0.32
CA GLU A 61 -9.52 -11.04 -0.51
C GLU A 61 -10.25 -11.42 0.78
N LEU A 62 -9.78 -12.46 1.49
CA LEU A 62 -10.38 -12.88 2.76
C LEU A 62 -10.23 -11.80 3.84
N TYR A 63 -9.16 -11.02 3.82
CA TYR A 63 -8.97 -9.87 4.70
C TYR A 63 -9.74 -8.61 4.28
N ALA A 64 -10.41 -8.63 3.12
CA ALA A 64 -11.02 -7.47 2.49
C ALA A 64 -10.01 -6.31 2.26
N ILE A 65 -8.84 -6.66 1.71
CA ILE A 65 -7.77 -5.72 1.33
C ILE A 65 -7.71 -5.63 -0.20
N GLU A 66 -7.53 -4.42 -0.72
CA GLU A 66 -7.39 -4.16 -2.14
C GLU A 66 -6.19 -4.94 -2.73
N ARG A 67 -6.42 -5.62 -3.85
CA ARG A 67 -5.35 -6.34 -4.54
C ARG A 67 -4.36 -5.35 -5.20
N PRO A 68 -3.06 -5.66 -5.24
CA PRO A 68 -2.10 -4.91 -6.05
C PRO A 68 -2.54 -4.84 -7.51
N ALA A 69 -2.39 -3.67 -8.14
CA ALA A 69 -2.81 -3.45 -9.52
C ALA A 69 -1.88 -4.15 -10.52
N HIS A 70 -0.60 -4.26 -10.17
CA HIS A 70 0.41 -4.92 -10.97
C HIS A 70 1.15 -5.97 -10.14
N CYS A 71 1.06 -7.23 -10.56
CA CYS A 71 1.64 -8.34 -9.84
C CYS A 71 2.18 -9.38 -10.84
N LYS A 72 3.37 -9.93 -10.57
CA LYS A 72 3.98 -10.98 -11.39
C LYS A 72 3.54 -12.40 -11.01
N LEU A 73 2.52 -12.54 -10.16
CA LEU A 73 1.99 -13.84 -9.80
C LEU A 73 1.31 -14.51 -11.00
N PRO A 74 1.46 -15.83 -11.17
CA PRO A 74 0.69 -16.58 -12.16
C PRO A 74 -0.80 -16.45 -11.87
N SER A 75 -1.61 -16.14 -12.88
CA SER A 75 -3.06 -16.03 -12.73
C SER A 75 -3.65 -17.33 -12.19
N SER A 76 -4.42 -17.23 -11.11
CA SER A 76 -5.04 -18.36 -10.44
C SER A 76 -6.20 -17.88 -9.56
N ASP A 77 -7.19 -18.74 -9.37
CA ASP A 77 -8.32 -18.44 -8.49
C ASP A 77 -7.87 -18.47 -7.03
N PHE A 78 -7.00 -19.42 -6.66
CA PHE A 78 -6.55 -19.60 -5.29
C PHE A 78 -5.03 -19.65 -5.18
N TYR A 79 -4.51 -19.10 -4.09
CA TYR A 79 -3.11 -19.15 -3.73
C TYR A 79 -2.97 -19.79 -2.37
N ILE A 80 -2.23 -20.89 -2.31
CA ILE A 80 -2.02 -21.67 -1.10
C ILE A 80 -0.52 -21.74 -0.84
N THR A 81 -0.12 -21.50 0.40
CA THR A 81 1.26 -21.71 0.83
C THR A 81 1.41 -23.07 1.52
N VAL A 82 2.46 -23.78 1.12
CA VAL A 82 2.92 -25.02 1.74
C VAL A 82 4.38 -24.91 2.16
N ARG A 83 4.78 -25.68 3.17
CA ARG A 83 6.15 -25.67 3.72
C ARG A 83 7.21 -26.24 2.79
N LYS A 84 6.87 -27.32 2.08
CA LYS A 84 7.77 -28.09 1.20
C LYS A 84 7.14 -28.28 -0.16
N GLN A 85 7.96 -28.34 -1.21
CA GLN A 85 7.47 -28.51 -2.58
C GLN A 85 6.71 -29.83 -2.77
N GLN A 86 7.09 -30.89 -2.06
CA GLN A 86 6.40 -32.18 -2.09
C GLN A 86 5.00 -32.16 -1.45
N HIS A 87 4.63 -31.09 -0.72
CA HIS A 87 3.29 -30.94 -0.14
C HIS A 87 2.30 -30.27 -1.10
N ARG A 88 2.75 -29.88 -2.30
CA ARG A 88 1.88 -29.30 -3.32
C ARG A 88 0.94 -30.39 -3.85
N SER A 89 -0.32 -30.02 -4.07
CA SER A 89 -1.28 -30.87 -4.79
C SER A 89 -1.49 -30.35 -6.21
N SER A 90 -2.12 -31.15 -7.07
CA SER A 90 -2.40 -30.81 -8.49
C SER A 90 -3.84 -30.35 -8.71
N ILE A 91 -4.39 -29.53 -7.81
CA ILE A 91 -5.76 -29.05 -7.94
C ILE A 91 -5.84 -27.93 -8.98
N ARG A 92 -6.75 -28.08 -9.95
CA ARG A 92 -7.03 -27.07 -10.97
C ARG A 92 -7.38 -25.72 -10.33
N ASN A 93 -6.85 -24.65 -10.91
CA ASN A 93 -7.03 -23.26 -10.46
C ASN A 93 -6.47 -22.94 -9.06
N VAL A 94 -5.53 -23.75 -8.57
CA VAL A 94 -4.78 -23.46 -7.33
C VAL A 94 -3.31 -23.29 -7.65
N SER A 95 -2.77 -22.12 -7.30
CA SER A 95 -1.35 -21.81 -7.35
C SER A 95 -0.70 -22.09 -6.00
N TYR A 96 0.15 -23.12 -5.95
CA TYR A 96 0.87 -23.47 -4.73
C TYR A 96 2.22 -22.74 -4.65
N GLN A 97 2.41 -22.01 -3.56
CA GLN A 97 3.66 -21.35 -3.22
C GLN A 97 4.40 -22.14 -2.15
N THR A 98 5.71 -22.33 -2.33
CA THR A 98 6.55 -22.95 -1.30
C THR A 98 7.17 -21.87 -0.44
N TRP A 99 6.98 -21.97 0.87
CA TRP A 99 7.59 -21.07 1.84
C TRP A 99 8.07 -21.85 3.07
N SER A 100 9.38 -22.05 3.17
CA SER A 100 9.97 -22.89 4.22
C SER A 100 10.15 -22.16 5.55
N GLN A 101 10.28 -20.84 5.54
CA GLN A 101 10.53 -20.04 6.75
C GLN A 101 9.30 -19.99 7.67
N PRO A 102 9.46 -19.94 9.01
CA PRO A 102 8.35 -19.82 9.95
C PRO A 102 7.51 -18.57 9.67
N TYR A 103 6.21 -18.76 9.48
CA TYR A 103 5.21 -17.68 9.31
C TYR A 103 4.08 -17.91 10.31
N GLU A 104 3.37 -16.84 10.65
CA GLU A 104 2.15 -16.91 11.46
C GLU A 104 0.93 -17.07 10.56
N THR A 105 -0.13 -17.62 11.15
CA THR A 105 -1.42 -17.75 10.50
C THR A 105 -2.49 -16.99 11.27
N TYR A 106 -3.55 -16.62 10.56
CA TYR A 106 -4.78 -16.10 11.12
C TYR A 106 -5.89 -17.10 10.83
N ALA A 107 -6.55 -17.58 11.88
CA ALA A 107 -7.71 -18.46 11.76
C ALA A 107 -8.99 -17.63 11.83
N PHE A 108 -9.81 -17.73 10.78
CA PHE A 108 -11.12 -17.11 10.75
C PHE A 108 -12.12 -17.95 11.56
N PRO A 109 -13.15 -17.34 12.16
CA PRO A 109 -14.21 -18.06 12.88
C PRO A 109 -14.92 -19.13 12.05
N ASN A 110 -14.85 -19.01 10.72
CA ASN A 110 -15.47 -19.92 9.77
C ASN A 110 -14.59 -21.14 9.42
N GLY A 111 -13.47 -21.34 10.11
CA GLY A 111 -12.54 -22.46 9.95
C GLY A 111 -11.46 -22.27 8.87
N LEU A 112 -11.48 -21.17 8.11
CA LEU A 112 -10.44 -20.87 7.13
C LEU A 112 -9.16 -20.41 7.83
N VAL A 113 -8.00 -20.81 7.30
CA VAL A 113 -6.69 -20.40 7.81
C VAL A 113 -5.91 -19.69 6.71
N CYS A 114 -5.46 -18.47 7.01
CA CYS A 114 -4.64 -17.64 6.12
C CYS A 114 -3.27 -17.38 6.70
N MET A 115 -2.28 -17.11 5.84
CA MET A 115 -1.02 -16.50 6.25
C MET A 115 -1.30 -15.12 6.84
N HIS A 116 -0.64 -14.77 7.94
CA HIS A 116 -0.78 -13.48 8.60
C HIS A 116 -0.59 -12.30 7.61
N PRO A 117 -1.29 -11.16 7.74
CA PRO A 117 -1.21 -10.06 6.76
C PRO A 117 0.22 -9.56 6.49
N ILE A 118 1.01 -9.36 7.56
CA ILE A 118 2.42 -8.92 7.42
C ILE A 118 3.28 -9.99 6.74
N ASP A 119 3.06 -11.28 7.04
CA ASP A 119 3.77 -12.37 6.38
C ASP A 119 3.40 -12.48 4.90
N THR A 120 2.13 -12.25 4.57
CA THR A 120 1.64 -12.17 3.19
C THR A 120 2.31 -11.02 2.45
N TRP A 121 2.46 -9.85 3.07
CA TRP A 121 3.19 -8.72 2.50
C TRP A 121 4.66 -9.06 2.21
N ILE A 122 5.35 -9.72 3.15
CA ILE A 122 6.72 -10.20 2.95
C ILE A 122 6.78 -11.23 1.80
N GLN A 123 5.82 -12.15 1.73
CA GLN A 123 5.74 -13.14 0.64
C GLN A 123 5.53 -12.49 -0.74
N TYR A 124 4.76 -11.40 -0.79
CA TYR A 124 4.53 -10.60 -2.00
C TYR A 124 5.78 -9.87 -2.50
N ALA A 125 6.78 -9.69 -1.66
CA ALA A 125 7.95 -8.87 -1.99
C ALA A 125 8.65 -9.31 -3.28
N GLN A 126 8.64 -10.60 -3.61
CA GLN A 126 9.24 -11.12 -4.84
C GLN A 126 8.39 -10.88 -6.11
N HIS A 127 7.09 -10.61 -5.96
CA HIS A 127 6.13 -10.50 -7.05
C HIS A 127 5.69 -9.07 -7.37
N LEU A 128 5.93 -8.13 -6.44
CA LEU A 128 5.52 -6.73 -6.57
C LEU A 128 6.70 -5.81 -6.92
N SER A 129 6.40 -4.70 -7.59
CA SER A 129 7.31 -3.56 -7.68
C SER A 129 7.44 -2.88 -6.31
N LEU A 130 8.40 -1.97 -6.15
CA LEU A 130 8.51 -1.20 -4.89
C LEU A 130 7.23 -0.41 -4.61
N THR A 131 6.69 0.28 -5.62
CA THR A 131 5.45 1.05 -5.51
C THR A 131 4.28 0.18 -5.05
N GLU A 132 4.06 -0.97 -5.69
CA GLU A 132 2.96 -1.87 -5.31
C GLU A 132 3.15 -2.46 -3.91
N LEU A 133 4.39 -2.71 -3.51
CA LEU A 133 4.68 -3.21 -2.16
C LEU A 133 4.41 -2.15 -1.09
N VAL A 134 4.71 -0.87 -1.35
CA VAL A 134 4.34 0.24 -0.46
C VAL A 134 2.82 0.36 -0.38
N VAL A 135 2.12 0.40 -1.53
CA VAL A 135 0.65 0.48 -1.60
C VAL A 135 -0.01 -0.65 -0.80
N LEU A 136 0.47 -1.89 -0.97
CA LEU A 136 -0.07 -3.03 -0.22
C LEU A 136 0.20 -2.91 1.28
N GLY A 137 1.40 -2.46 1.66
CA GLY A 137 1.76 -2.29 3.07
C GLY A 137 0.89 -1.24 3.77
N GLU A 138 0.67 -0.10 3.13
CA GLU A 138 -0.22 0.95 3.65
C GLU A 138 -1.69 0.50 3.70
N ALA A 139 -2.15 -0.29 2.73
CA ALA A 139 -3.49 -0.88 2.78
C ALA A 139 -3.67 -1.84 3.96
N ILE A 140 -2.65 -2.65 4.28
CA ILE A 140 -2.64 -3.52 5.47
C ILE A 140 -2.63 -2.68 6.76
N ILE A 141 -1.86 -1.58 6.81
CA ILE A 141 -1.84 -0.65 7.95
C ILE A 141 -3.24 -0.05 8.16
N ARG A 142 -3.87 0.46 7.10
CA ARG A 142 -5.23 1.02 7.15
C ARG A 142 -6.26 -0.01 7.60
N ARG A 143 -6.12 -1.28 7.17
CA ARG A 143 -7.08 -2.34 7.53
C ARG A 143 -6.97 -2.80 8.97
N PHE A 144 -5.75 -2.91 9.50
CA PHE A 144 -5.48 -3.58 10.78
C PHE A 144 -4.85 -2.70 11.87
N GLY A 145 -4.48 -1.45 11.55
CA GLY A 145 -3.83 -0.55 12.49
C GLY A 145 -2.41 -0.95 12.88
N TYR A 146 -1.74 -1.82 12.10
CA TYR A 146 -0.37 -2.21 12.39
C TYR A 146 0.59 -1.02 12.29
N SER A 147 1.56 -0.97 13.20
CA SER A 147 2.67 -0.02 13.09
C SER A 147 3.65 -0.46 11.99
N ILE A 148 4.37 0.49 11.39
CA ILE A 148 5.47 0.19 10.46
C ILE A 148 6.55 -0.66 11.17
N ASP A 149 6.76 -0.45 12.47
CA ASP A 149 7.68 -1.25 13.27
C ASP A 149 7.28 -2.73 13.38
N SER A 150 5.98 -3.04 13.36
CA SER A 150 5.49 -4.42 13.32
C SER A 150 5.96 -5.14 12.04
N PHE A 151 5.96 -4.47 10.90
CA PHE A 151 6.51 -5.01 9.65
C PHE A 151 8.03 -5.17 9.71
N ARG A 152 8.73 -4.19 10.28
CA ARG A 152 10.18 -4.20 10.45
C ARG A 152 10.62 -5.37 11.33
N TYR A 153 10.00 -5.52 12.51
CA TYR A 153 10.24 -6.62 13.44
C TYR A 153 9.94 -7.98 12.79
N LYS A 154 8.80 -8.08 12.09
CA LYS A 154 8.45 -9.34 11.43
C LYS A 154 9.46 -9.71 10.35
N LEU A 155 9.95 -8.75 9.57
CA LEU A 155 10.97 -8.98 8.56
C LEU A 155 12.29 -9.49 9.17
N THR A 156 12.66 -9.12 10.40
CA THR A 156 13.89 -9.65 11.05
C THR A 156 13.78 -11.13 11.43
N ALA A 157 12.57 -11.67 11.61
CA ALA A 157 12.36 -13.08 11.95
C ALA A 157 12.63 -14.06 10.80
N PHE A 158 12.71 -13.57 9.55
CA PHE A 158 12.93 -14.42 8.37
C PHE A 158 14.40 -14.48 7.97
N HIS A 159 15.02 -15.65 7.94
CA HIS A 159 16.44 -15.75 7.54
C HIS A 159 16.66 -15.52 6.04
N ARG A 160 15.71 -15.98 5.19
CA ARG A 160 15.79 -15.84 3.73
C ARG A 160 14.46 -15.33 3.16
N VAL A 161 14.50 -14.15 2.54
CA VAL A 161 13.34 -13.52 1.89
C VAL A 161 13.76 -13.03 0.50
N THR A 162 13.21 -13.64 -0.54
CA THR A 162 13.32 -13.11 -1.90
C THR A 162 12.58 -11.78 -1.96
N GLY A 163 13.29 -10.70 -2.28
CA GLY A 163 12.74 -9.35 -2.23
C GLY A 163 12.94 -8.61 -0.89
N ARG A 164 13.75 -9.13 0.04
CA ARG A 164 14.08 -8.44 1.32
C ARG A 164 14.42 -6.96 1.16
N LYS A 165 15.33 -6.64 0.22
CA LYS A 165 15.73 -5.24 -0.06
C LYS A 165 14.53 -4.38 -0.46
N ARG A 166 13.56 -4.93 -1.18
CA ARG A 166 12.33 -4.23 -1.57
C ARG A 166 11.43 -3.97 -0.35
N CYS A 167 11.32 -4.91 0.58
CA CYS A 167 10.66 -4.67 1.87
C CYS A 167 11.36 -3.55 2.64
N GLU A 168 12.69 -3.57 2.72
CA GLU A 168 13.48 -2.57 3.45
C GLU A 168 13.33 -1.16 2.84
N GLU A 169 13.29 -1.04 1.51
CA GLU A 169 12.99 0.24 0.85
C GLU A 169 11.52 0.65 1.06
N ALA A 170 10.57 -0.30 0.98
CA ALA A 170 9.17 0.00 1.19
C ALA A 170 8.91 0.54 2.61
N LEU A 171 9.57 -0.03 3.62
CA LEU A 171 9.51 0.44 5.02
C LEU A 171 9.96 1.89 5.23
N LYS A 172 10.75 2.46 4.31
CA LYS A 172 11.16 3.88 4.36
C LYS A 172 10.16 4.81 3.68
N LEU A 173 9.30 4.26 2.82
CA LEU A 173 8.34 4.99 2.01
C LEU A 173 6.93 4.93 2.57
N MET A 174 6.59 3.84 3.28
CA MET A 174 5.29 3.64 3.89
C MET A 174 4.97 4.72 4.93
N GLN A 175 3.72 5.15 4.94
CA GLN A 175 3.11 6.00 5.95
C GLN A 175 1.59 5.73 5.98
N GLN A 176 0.84 6.43 6.83
CA GLN A 176 -0.61 6.30 6.83
C GLN A 176 -1.22 6.95 5.58
N SER A 177 -2.28 6.33 5.05
CA SER A 177 -3.01 6.76 3.85
C SER A 177 -4.44 6.21 3.94
N ASP A 178 -5.43 6.98 3.48
CA ASP A 178 -6.85 6.57 3.56
C ASP A 178 -7.29 5.75 2.36
N SER A 179 -6.49 5.77 1.27
CA SER A 179 -6.75 4.95 0.09
C SER A 179 -5.47 4.52 -0.63
N VAL A 180 -5.57 3.47 -1.43
CA VAL A 180 -4.46 3.03 -2.30
C VAL A 180 -4.11 4.07 -3.37
N GLN A 181 -5.06 4.94 -3.74
CA GLN A 181 -4.87 5.95 -4.77
C GLN A 181 -4.15 7.19 -4.24
N GLU A 182 -4.44 7.61 -3.01
CA GLU A 182 -3.64 8.61 -2.29
C GLU A 182 -2.18 8.18 -2.19
N THR A 183 -1.91 6.93 -1.81
CA THR A 183 -0.55 6.38 -1.79
C THR A 183 0.11 6.50 -3.17
N ARG A 184 -0.61 6.17 -4.24
CA ARG A 184 -0.09 6.24 -5.62
C ARG A 184 0.20 7.65 -6.06
N ALA A 185 -0.71 8.59 -5.80
CA ALA A 185 -0.52 10.00 -6.11
C ALA A 185 0.73 10.54 -5.40
N ARG A 186 0.86 10.27 -4.11
CA ARG A 186 2.05 10.65 -3.35
C ARG A 186 3.34 10.07 -3.95
N LEU A 187 3.37 8.76 -4.21
CA LEU A 187 4.56 8.11 -4.75
C LEU A 187 4.91 8.62 -6.17
N ALA A 188 3.91 9.04 -6.97
CA ALA A 188 4.15 9.70 -8.26
C ALA A 188 4.88 11.04 -8.09
N LEU A 189 4.45 11.89 -7.14
CA LEU A 189 5.13 13.16 -6.84
C LEU A 189 6.60 12.94 -6.46
N LEU A 190 6.83 12.00 -5.52
CA LEU A 190 8.17 11.65 -5.05
C LEU A 190 9.04 11.12 -6.20
N ARG A 191 8.46 10.30 -7.08
CA ARG A 191 9.16 9.70 -8.23
C ARG A 191 9.70 10.76 -9.20
N PHE A 192 9.03 11.89 -9.33
CA PHE A 192 9.45 12.96 -10.25
C PHE A 192 10.21 14.12 -9.58
N GLY A 193 10.61 13.96 -8.31
CA GLY A 193 11.53 14.87 -7.64
C GLY A 193 10.90 15.92 -6.74
N LEU A 194 9.57 15.89 -6.58
CA LEU A 194 8.91 16.76 -5.61
C LEU A 194 9.17 16.28 -4.18
N SER A 195 9.08 17.20 -3.22
CA SER A 195 9.16 16.88 -1.79
C SER A 195 7.96 16.03 -1.37
N ASN A 196 8.08 15.34 -0.23
CA ASN A 196 6.96 14.58 0.30
C ASN A 196 5.86 15.54 0.76
N PRO A 197 4.63 15.47 0.21
CA PRO A 197 3.53 16.27 0.72
C PRO A 197 3.16 15.83 2.15
N VAL A 198 2.56 16.76 2.89
CA VAL A 198 1.94 16.46 4.18
C VAL A 198 0.60 15.77 3.92
N MET A 199 0.40 14.56 4.41
CA MET A 199 -0.87 13.83 4.28
C MET A 199 -1.92 14.37 5.24
N HIS A 200 -3.19 14.26 4.84
CA HIS A 200 -4.36 14.54 5.70
C HIS A 200 -4.24 15.89 6.42
N TYR A 201 -3.79 16.91 5.68
CA TYR A 201 -3.49 18.22 6.25
C TYR A 201 -4.78 18.97 6.57
N SER A 202 -4.86 19.50 7.80
CA SER A 202 -6.01 20.27 8.27
C SER A 202 -5.84 21.76 7.97
N ILE A 203 -6.85 22.34 7.32
CA ILE A 203 -6.91 23.75 6.96
C ILE A 203 -8.13 24.35 7.66
N THR A 204 -7.90 25.25 8.61
CA THR A 204 -8.99 25.91 9.35
C THR A 204 -9.21 27.30 8.81
N ASN A 205 -10.46 27.64 8.49
CA ASN A 205 -10.84 28.97 8.03
C ASN A 205 -10.98 29.96 9.22
N PRO A 206 -11.06 31.28 8.98
CA PRO A 206 -11.24 32.26 10.05
C PRO A 206 -12.51 32.08 10.90
N GLN A 207 -13.52 31.36 10.38
CA GLN A 207 -14.76 31.04 11.08
C GLN A 207 -14.66 29.79 11.95
N GLY A 208 -13.50 29.11 11.98
CA GLY A 208 -13.26 27.91 12.79
C GLY A 208 -13.64 26.58 12.11
N ASN A 209 -14.09 26.59 10.86
CA ASN A 209 -14.35 25.37 10.11
C ASN A 209 -13.04 24.74 9.63
N THR A 210 -12.85 23.44 9.90
CA THR A 210 -11.68 22.69 9.47
C THR A 210 -11.98 21.80 8.26
N TYR A 211 -11.12 21.90 7.24
CA TYR A 211 -11.14 21.06 6.05
C TYR A 211 -9.88 20.21 6.01
N ILE A 212 -10.02 18.89 5.89
CA ILE A 212 -8.89 17.96 5.75
C ILE A 212 -8.68 17.68 4.26
N VAL A 213 -7.48 17.92 3.73
CA VAL A 213 -7.10 17.58 2.34
C VAL A 213 -6.18 16.38 2.33
N ASP A 214 -6.25 15.56 1.28
CA ASP A 214 -5.51 14.29 1.21
C ASP A 214 -4.00 14.51 1.29
N MET A 215 -3.51 15.53 0.59
CA MET A 215 -2.11 15.93 0.55
C MET A 215 -1.99 17.46 0.46
N ALA A 216 -0.96 18.03 1.06
CA ALA A 216 -0.68 19.45 0.99
C ALA A 216 0.82 19.79 0.95
N TYR A 217 1.11 20.95 0.34
CA TYR A 217 2.33 21.71 0.56
C TYR A 217 1.93 23.04 1.24
N PRO A 218 1.91 23.09 2.59
CA PRO A 218 1.35 24.21 3.33
C PRO A 218 2.03 25.56 3.05
N ASP A 219 3.36 25.55 2.93
CA ASP A 219 4.18 26.76 2.69
C ASP A 219 3.89 27.46 1.35
N ARG A 220 3.19 26.77 0.44
CA ARG A 220 2.78 27.28 -0.87
C ARG A 220 1.26 27.26 -1.06
N LYS A 221 0.51 26.89 -0.01
CA LYS A 221 -0.95 26.70 -0.05
C LYS A 221 -1.40 25.85 -1.26
N VAL A 222 -0.71 24.75 -1.55
CA VAL A 222 -1.14 23.78 -2.57
C VAL A 222 -1.79 22.60 -1.87
N ALA A 223 -3.04 22.32 -2.19
CA ALA A 223 -3.79 21.14 -1.76
C ALA A 223 -3.99 20.21 -2.95
N ILE A 224 -3.89 18.91 -2.70
CA ILE A 224 -4.07 17.86 -3.70
C ILE A 224 -5.15 16.91 -3.16
N GLU A 225 -6.19 16.68 -3.96
CA GLU A 225 -7.29 15.77 -3.63
C GLU A 225 -7.44 14.71 -4.71
N TYR A 226 -7.52 13.45 -4.32
CA TYR A 226 -7.87 12.38 -5.23
C TYR A 226 -9.39 12.34 -5.41
N ASP A 227 -9.85 12.43 -6.66
CA ASP A 227 -11.26 12.35 -7.03
C ASP A 227 -11.50 11.02 -7.77
N GLY A 228 -11.94 10.01 -7.02
CA GLY A 228 -12.32 8.72 -7.59
C GLY A 228 -13.65 8.75 -8.36
N ASP A 229 -13.81 7.88 -9.35
CA ASP A 229 -15.03 7.77 -10.16
C ASP A 229 -16.35 7.57 -9.35
N HIS A 230 -16.23 7.15 -8.09
CA HIS A 230 -17.36 6.96 -7.18
C HIS A 230 -18.00 8.24 -6.65
N HIS A 231 -17.32 9.41 -6.70
CA HIS A 231 -17.93 10.69 -6.29
C HIS A 231 -19.15 11.07 -7.14
N ARG A 232 -19.19 10.62 -8.40
CA ARG A 232 -20.30 10.91 -9.32
C ARG A 232 -21.58 10.11 -9.02
N ARG A 233 -21.49 9.02 -8.26
CA ARG A 233 -22.66 8.17 -7.92
C ARG A 233 -23.50 8.75 -6.78
N PHE A 234 -22.93 9.64 -5.97
CA PHE A 234 -23.60 10.22 -4.80
C PHE A 234 -23.62 11.75 -4.91
N ARG A 235 -24.73 12.31 -5.40
CA ARG A 235 -24.90 13.75 -5.63
C ARG A 235 -24.57 14.61 -4.40
N ASN A 236 -24.94 14.15 -3.20
CA ASN A 236 -24.68 14.88 -1.96
C ASN A 236 -23.18 14.97 -1.65
N GLN A 237 -22.43 13.89 -1.84
CA GLN A 237 -20.98 13.88 -1.67
C GLN A 237 -20.30 14.80 -2.68
N TYR A 238 -20.67 14.71 -3.96
CA TYR A 238 -20.16 15.60 -5.00
C TYR A 238 -20.36 17.08 -4.66
N VAL A 239 -21.55 17.47 -4.20
CA VAL A 239 -21.83 18.86 -3.80
C VAL A 239 -20.99 19.27 -2.58
N ARG A 240 -20.79 18.38 -1.60
CA ARG A 240 -19.92 18.63 -0.44
C ARG A 240 -18.47 18.85 -0.86
N ASP A 241 -17.93 17.98 -1.71
CA ASP A 241 -16.55 18.08 -2.20
C ASP A 241 -16.34 19.38 -3.00
N GLN A 242 -17.28 19.73 -3.88
CA GLN A 242 -17.22 20.98 -4.62
C GLN A 242 -17.30 22.22 -3.71
N ARG A 243 -18.13 22.18 -2.65
CA ARG A 243 -18.17 23.27 -1.64
C ARG A 243 -16.84 23.38 -0.91
N LYS A 244 -16.29 22.27 -0.42
CA LYS A 244 -14.97 22.21 0.22
C LYS A 244 -13.89 22.83 -0.68
N ARG A 245 -13.82 22.44 -1.95
CA ARG A 245 -12.84 22.98 -2.92
C ARG A 245 -13.03 24.48 -3.16
N ARG A 246 -14.26 24.99 -3.20
CA ARG A 246 -14.54 26.44 -3.31
C ARG A 246 -14.03 27.20 -2.09
N GLU A 247 -14.30 26.68 -0.89
CA GLU A 247 -13.82 27.29 0.36
C GLU A 247 -12.29 27.30 0.44
N LEU A 248 -11.63 26.19 0.09
CA LEU A 248 -10.17 26.14 0.03
C LEU A 248 -9.59 27.18 -0.94
N ARG A 249 -10.19 27.33 -2.13
CA ARG A 249 -9.79 28.35 -3.10
C ARG A 249 -10.00 29.77 -2.56
N ALA A 250 -11.11 30.02 -1.86
CA ALA A 250 -11.36 31.31 -1.21
C ALA A 250 -10.33 31.64 -0.11
N LEU A 251 -9.75 30.63 0.54
CA LEU A 251 -8.64 30.77 1.49
C LEU A 251 -7.25 30.96 0.82
N GLY A 252 -7.24 31.07 -0.50
CA GLY A 252 -6.04 31.24 -1.32
C GLY A 252 -5.26 29.95 -1.55
N TRP A 253 -5.90 28.79 -1.41
CA TRP A 253 -5.27 27.52 -1.77
C TRP A 253 -5.44 27.21 -3.25
N ILE A 254 -4.37 26.75 -3.88
CA ILE A 254 -4.44 26.09 -5.18
C ILE A 254 -4.88 24.64 -4.91
N VAL A 255 -6.04 24.25 -5.43
CA VAL A 255 -6.58 22.90 -5.27
C VAL A 255 -6.40 22.13 -6.57
N ILE A 256 -5.58 21.07 -6.53
CA ILE A 256 -5.32 20.16 -7.64
C ILE A 256 -6.12 18.88 -7.42
N GLU A 257 -7.00 18.56 -8.36
CA GLU A 257 -7.79 17.34 -8.38
C GLU A 257 -7.02 16.27 -9.18
N VAL A 258 -6.96 15.04 -8.66
CA VAL A 258 -6.22 13.91 -9.27
C VAL A 258 -7.18 12.77 -9.53
N PHE A 259 -7.21 12.29 -10.77
CA PHE A 259 -8.07 11.19 -11.19
C PHE A 259 -7.27 9.89 -11.39
N ALA A 260 -7.97 8.77 -11.52
CA ALA A 260 -7.33 7.48 -11.78
C ALA A 260 -6.51 7.49 -13.09
N GLU A 261 -6.99 8.23 -14.10
CA GLU A 261 -6.37 8.42 -15.40
C GLU A 261 -5.00 9.08 -15.30
N ASP A 262 -4.85 10.06 -14.40
CA ASP A 262 -3.59 10.76 -14.14
C ASP A 262 -2.53 9.82 -13.57
N LEU A 263 -2.95 8.77 -12.87
CA LEU A 263 -2.03 7.83 -12.21
C LEU A 263 -1.79 6.54 -13.02
N LYS A 264 -2.50 6.37 -14.14
CA LYS A 264 -2.55 5.10 -14.90
C LYS A 264 -1.21 4.70 -15.51
N ASN A 265 -0.41 5.65 -15.96
CA ASN A 265 0.87 5.39 -16.62
C ASN A 265 1.90 6.49 -16.30
N GLU A 266 3.15 6.27 -16.71
CA GLU A 266 4.24 7.20 -16.39
C GLU A 266 4.03 8.60 -16.98
N ALA A 267 3.46 8.72 -18.17
CA ALA A 267 3.21 10.01 -18.81
C ALA A 267 2.15 10.82 -18.03
N GLY A 268 1.05 10.18 -17.63
CA GLY A 268 0.04 10.78 -16.77
C GLY A 268 0.64 11.20 -15.42
N GLN A 269 1.39 10.31 -14.77
CA GLN A 269 2.01 10.59 -13.47
C GLN A 269 2.99 11.77 -13.56
N ARG A 270 3.73 11.88 -14.67
CA ARG A 270 4.63 13.00 -14.94
C ARG A 270 3.86 14.30 -15.17
N ALA A 271 2.76 14.26 -15.94
CA ALA A 271 1.92 15.42 -16.18
C ALA A 271 1.29 15.94 -14.88
N PHE A 272 0.79 15.03 -14.04
CA PHE A 272 0.32 15.35 -12.70
C PHE A 272 1.41 16.00 -11.85
N ALA A 273 2.61 15.40 -11.77
CA ALA A 273 3.72 15.99 -11.04
C ALA A 273 4.14 17.35 -11.60
N ASN A 274 4.06 17.56 -12.92
CA ASN A 274 4.36 18.84 -13.56
C ASN A 274 3.33 19.92 -13.20
N ASN A 275 2.04 19.56 -13.11
CA ASN A 275 0.99 20.46 -12.66
C ASN A 275 1.26 20.93 -11.21
N VAL A 276 1.63 19.98 -10.34
CA VAL A 276 1.97 20.29 -8.94
C VAL A 276 3.25 21.14 -8.86
N ALA A 277 4.28 20.83 -9.64
CA ALA A 277 5.51 21.64 -9.70
C ALA A 277 5.23 23.09 -10.13
N SER A 278 4.35 23.27 -11.12
CA SER A 278 3.90 24.58 -11.59
C SER A 278 3.18 25.36 -10.48
N ALA A 279 2.25 24.71 -9.76
CA ALA A 279 1.55 25.31 -8.63
C ALA A 279 2.50 25.70 -7.48
N LEU A 280 3.55 24.91 -7.26
CA LEU A 280 4.60 25.19 -6.29
C LEU A 280 5.61 26.24 -6.76
N GLN A 281 5.57 26.62 -8.04
CA GLN A 281 6.54 27.50 -8.70
C GLN A 281 7.97 26.96 -8.60
N VAL A 282 8.13 25.64 -8.76
CA VAL A 282 9.44 24.97 -8.78
C VAL A 282 9.62 24.19 -10.08
N PRO A 283 10.85 24.04 -10.58
CA PRO A 283 11.09 23.19 -11.73
C PRO A 283 10.85 21.71 -11.39
N LEU A 284 10.23 20.98 -12.31
CA LEU A 284 10.15 19.53 -12.20
C LEU A 284 11.48 18.91 -12.63
N ILE A 285 12.33 18.58 -11.64
CA ILE A 285 13.66 18.00 -11.87
C ILE A 285 13.57 16.66 -12.64
N GLY A 286 12.46 15.93 -12.47
CA GLY A 286 12.23 14.65 -13.15
C GLY A 286 13.06 13.49 -12.60
N THR A 287 13.82 13.72 -11.54
CA THR A 287 14.56 12.70 -10.79
C THR A 287 14.22 12.82 -9.30
N PRO A 288 13.96 11.70 -8.59
CA PRO A 288 13.62 11.74 -7.17
C PRO A 288 14.75 12.30 -6.32
N GLN A 289 14.37 12.87 -5.17
CA GLN A 289 15.31 13.16 -4.10
C GLN A 289 16.05 11.90 -3.65
N LYS A 290 17.26 12.07 -3.08
CA LYS A 290 18.17 10.97 -2.70
C LYS A 290 17.52 9.85 -1.89
N GLN A 291 16.59 10.20 -1.00
CA GLN A 291 15.87 9.25 -0.15
C GLN A 291 14.76 8.46 -0.88
N PHE A 292 14.33 8.92 -2.05
CA PHE A 292 13.27 8.33 -2.86
C PHE A 292 13.77 7.75 -4.19
N CYS A 293 15.09 7.76 -4.45
CA CYS A 293 15.67 7.27 -5.70
C CYS A 293 15.31 5.82 -6.04
N ALA A 294 14.92 5.01 -5.05
CA ALA A 294 14.47 3.63 -5.26
C ALA A 294 13.16 3.53 -6.09
N LEU A 295 12.41 4.62 -6.26
CA LEU A 295 11.15 4.64 -7.01
C LEU A 295 11.30 4.58 -8.54
N VAL A 296 12.46 4.88 -9.12
CA VAL A 296 12.67 4.95 -10.61
C VAL A 296 13.42 3.75 -11.19
N ASP A 297 13.35 2.63 -10.48
CA ASP A 297 14.14 1.40 -10.59
C ASP A 297 14.91 1.04 -11.88
N PRO A 298 16.26 0.98 -11.88
CA PRO A 298 17.07 -0.05 -12.56
C PRO A 298 17.90 -1.08 -11.70
N LYS A 299 17.31 -1.94 -10.82
CA LYS A 299 17.91 -3.02 -9.92
C LYS A 299 18.41 -2.77 -8.45
N LEU A 300 17.71 -2.21 -7.49
CA LEU A 300 16.59 -1.36 -7.67
C LEU A 300 17.06 -0.13 -8.45
N ARG A 301 18.24 0.41 -8.14
CA ARG A 301 19.23 0.98 -9.09
C ARG A 301 20.62 0.65 -8.51
N VAL A 302 20.93 -0.65 -8.45
CA VAL A 302 21.98 -1.44 -7.73
C VAL A 302 22.80 -0.79 -6.60
N ASN A 303 23.49 0.31 -6.84
CA ASN A 303 24.68 0.78 -6.11
C ASN A 303 24.56 2.22 -5.60
N ALA A 304 23.34 2.74 -5.40
CA ALA A 304 23.15 4.17 -5.06
C ALA A 304 23.92 4.63 -3.80
N ARG A 305 24.27 3.68 -2.93
CA ARG A 305 25.42 3.80 -2.04
C ARG A 305 26.12 2.45 -2.12
N ARG A 306 27.09 2.34 -3.02
CA ARG A 306 28.44 1.86 -2.80
C ARG A 306 28.46 0.96 -1.49
N GLY A 307 29.29 -0.06 -1.44
CA GLY A 307 30.69 0.21 -1.78
C GLY A 307 31.28 1.49 -1.11
N GLU A 308 30.48 2.46 -0.63
CA GLU A 308 30.71 3.71 0.11
C GLU A 308 31.10 3.25 1.46
N ARG A 309 30.26 2.40 2.07
CA ARG A 309 30.61 1.76 3.32
C ARG A 309 31.79 0.78 3.20
N ARG A 310 31.85 -0.09 2.19
CA ARG A 310 32.97 -1.06 2.08
C ARG A 310 34.34 -0.39 1.77
N ARG A 311 34.43 0.67 0.95
CA ARG A 311 35.69 1.41 0.68
C ARG A 311 36.07 2.39 1.78
N TYR A 312 35.10 3.05 2.41
CA TYR A 312 35.36 3.87 3.61
C TYR A 312 35.97 3.00 4.72
N ASN A 313 35.43 1.81 4.94
CA ASN A 313 35.95 0.87 5.93
C ASN A 313 37.31 0.22 5.57
N ALA A 314 37.70 0.16 4.29
CA ALA A 314 39.02 -0.35 3.87
C ALA A 314 40.14 0.70 3.98
N HIS A 315 39.83 1.98 3.82
CA HIS A 315 40.76 3.09 4.08
C HIS A 315 40.86 3.47 5.56
N ALA A 316 39.83 3.19 6.36
CA ALA A 316 39.87 3.36 7.81
C ALA A 316 40.65 2.25 8.54
N GLY A 317 40.92 1.12 7.88
CA GLY A 317 41.64 -0.04 8.46
C GLY A 317 43.08 -0.25 7.97
N LYS A 318 43.59 0.63 7.10
CA LYS A 318 44.99 0.60 6.62
C LYS A 318 45.53 2.02 6.48
N ARG A 319 45.81 2.66 7.61
CA ARG A 319 46.86 3.68 7.71
C ARG A 319 47.65 3.38 9.01
N PRO A 320 48.97 3.54 8.94
CA PRO A 320 49.97 2.64 9.53
C PRO A 320 50.01 2.61 11.05
#